data_AF-A0A3S0V5Z2-F1
#
_entry.id   AF-A0A3S0V5Z2-F1
#
_cell.length_a   1.000
_cell.length_b   1.000
_cell.length_c   1.000
_cell.angle_alpha   90.00
_cell.angle_beta   90.00
_cell.angle_gamma   90.00
#
_symmetry.space_group_name_H-M   'P 1'
#
loop_
_entity.id
_entity.type
_entity.pdbx_description
1 polymer ?
#
loop_
_entity_poly.entity_id
_entity_poly.type
_entity_poly.pdbx_seq_one_letter_code
_entity_poly.pdbx_strand_id
1 'polypeptide(L)'
;MIKRLCGLFLFLCTQIALAAVDLELTQGVNAALPIGINAFSGAQQVAQLQDIIEGDLRFSGQFKIIQTPGTSNPAPVAMWREAGADSVLSARMNQIGSNYYDVNYELADAAAHGRLLLSKSYQVRSEDLRALAHHISDEVYQKLTGERGVFSTRIAYVLVQRNGKNARYFLEVADVDGHNPQSLLVSSEPIMSPSWSPDGRQIAYVSFEKKRAQIFTVSVETGKRRLVTDFPGINGAPAWSPDGRELAVVLSKAGTPKIYTVDLSSGAMKQLTFGEAIDTEPRYSPDGRSLLFTSGRGGSPQVYRLSLADGKISRMTFTGNYNARASYTPNQRQMVMLHREDGHFNIGVQNMDTGQVTKLTFSPMDESPSIAPNGRLILYATRYQDKGVLAMVSVDGRARTRLPSRDGDVQEPAWSPYLG
;
A
#
# COMPACT_ATOMS: atom_id res chain seq x y z
N MET A 1 -28.78 66.67 -1.79
CA MET A 1 -29.45 65.35 -1.90
C MET A 1 -28.40 64.27 -1.71
N ILE A 2 -28.56 63.51 -0.62
CA ILE A 2 -27.70 62.41 -0.15
C ILE A 2 -27.85 61.21 -1.09
N LYS A 3 -26.75 60.60 -1.55
CA LYS A 3 -26.76 59.23 -2.04
C LYS A 3 -25.63 58.44 -1.37
N ARG A 4 -26.06 57.49 -0.53
CA ARG A 4 -25.27 56.53 0.23
C ARG A 4 -24.66 55.49 -0.72
N LEU A 5 -23.38 55.20 -0.57
CA LEU A 5 -22.71 54.04 -1.16
C LEU A 5 -22.60 52.97 -0.05
N CYS A 6 -23.44 51.93 -0.11
CA CYS A 6 -23.30 50.77 0.77
C CYS A 6 -22.31 49.79 0.15
N GLY A 7 -21.22 49.50 0.87
CA GLY A 7 -20.31 48.41 0.54
C GLY A 7 -20.92 47.06 0.88
N LEU A 8 -20.86 46.12 -0.06
CA LEU A 8 -21.23 44.72 0.15
C LEU A 8 -19.94 43.92 0.36
N PHE A 9 -19.65 43.57 1.62
CA PHE A 9 -18.53 42.69 1.97
C PHE A 9 -19.02 41.24 1.83
N LEU A 10 -18.61 40.56 0.76
CA LEU A 10 -18.87 39.13 0.58
C LEU A 10 -17.83 38.34 1.40
N PHE A 11 -18.25 37.79 2.55
CA PHE A 11 -17.45 36.82 3.28
C PHE A 11 -17.50 35.47 2.55
N LEU A 12 -16.42 35.11 1.86
CA LEU A 12 -16.21 33.76 1.35
C LEU A 12 -15.83 32.85 2.52
N CYS A 13 -16.77 32.05 3.02
CA CYS A 13 -16.47 30.90 3.86
C CYS A 13 -15.88 29.80 2.97
N THR A 14 -14.57 29.61 3.00
CA THR A 14 -13.94 28.43 2.41
C THR A 14 -14.23 27.23 3.33
N GLN A 15 -15.13 26.36 2.89
CA GLN A 15 -15.27 25.03 3.50
C GLN A 15 -14.00 24.24 3.20
N ILE A 16 -13.28 23.87 4.26
CA ILE A 16 -12.22 22.87 4.18
C ILE A 16 -12.93 21.52 3.99
N ALA A 17 -12.91 21.00 2.76
CA ALA A 17 -13.33 19.63 2.51
C ALA A 17 -12.33 18.69 3.20
N LEU A 18 -12.74 18.08 4.31
CA LEU A 18 -12.04 16.94 4.88
C LEU A 18 -12.13 15.81 3.86
N ALA A 19 -10.98 15.36 3.37
CA ALA A 19 -10.89 14.15 2.56
C ALA A 19 -11.30 12.95 3.44
N ALA A 20 -12.56 12.54 3.36
CA ALA A 20 -13.08 11.40 4.09
C ALA A 20 -12.67 10.11 3.39
N VAL A 21 -12.15 9.16 4.16
CA VAL A 21 -11.98 7.76 3.75
C VAL A 21 -13.36 7.16 3.59
N ASP A 22 -13.69 6.71 2.38
CA ASP A 22 -14.97 6.05 2.10
C ASP A 22 -14.77 4.54 2.19
N LEU A 23 -15.20 3.99 3.33
CA LEU A 23 -15.02 2.58 3.66
C LEU A 23 -16.30 1.81 3.35
N GLU A 24 -16.30 1.06 2.26
CA GLU A 24 -17.37 0.12 1.93
C GLU A 24 -17.11 -1.22 2.61
N LEU A 25 -17.75 -1.44 3.76
CA LEU A 25 -17.86 -2.77 4.39
C LEU A 25 -18.74 -3.68 3.53
N THR A 26 -18.12 -4.48 2.68
CA THR A 26 -18.81 -5.51 1.89
C THR A 26 -18.91 -6.80 2.71
N GLN A 27 -20.07 -6.97 3.34
CA GLN A 27 -20.53 -8.16 4.08
C GLN A 27 -20.00 -8.36 5.52
N GLY A 28 -20.92 -8.79 6.38
CA GLY A 28 -20.78 -8.87 7.84
C GLY A 28 -19.67 -9.81 8.29
N VAL A 29 -18.83 -9.30 9.19
CA VAL A 29 -17.63 -9.97 9.66
C VAL A 29 -17.97 -10.96 10.78
N ASN A 30 -18.11 -12.25 10.47
CA ASN A 30 -18.25 -13.31 11.47
C ASN A 30 -16.90 -13.80 12.07
N ALA A 31 -15.76 -13.15 11.75
CA ALA A 31 -14.42 -13.58 12.18
C ALA A 31 -13.47 -12.43 12.62
N ALA A 32 -13.94 -11.19 12.74
CA ALA A 32 -13.09 -10.08 13.21
C ALA A 32 -13.03 -10.08 14.73
N LEU A 33 -11.84 -9.80 15.25
CA LEU A 33 -11.55 -9.69 16.67
C LEU A 33 -12.27 -8.46 17.25
N PRO A 34 -13.23 -8.65 18.16
CA PRO A 34 -13.91 -7.56 18.85
C PRO A 34 -12.95 -6.81 19.78
N ILE A 35 -12.78 -5.50 19.55
CA ILE A 35 -11.93 -4.65 20.38
C ILE A 35 -12.68 -3.39 20.80
N GLY A 36 -12.65 -3.09 22.10
CA GLY A 36 -13.06 -1.82 22.66
C GLY A 36 -11.89 -0.84 22.71
N ILE A 37 -12.15 0.44 22.47
CA ILE A 37 -11.16 1.51 22.62
C ILE A 37 -11.74 2.51 23.62
N ASN A 38 -11.17 2.56 24.83
CA ASN A 38 -11.51 3.61 25.79
C ASN A 38 -11.10 4.96 25.23
N ALA A 39 -11.81 6.05 25.59
CA ALA A 39 -11.29 7.36 25.20
C ALA A 39 -9.95 7.59 25.87
N PHE A 40 -8.98 7.94 25.04
CA PHE A 40 -7.66 8.24 25.51
C PHE A 40 -7.69 9.56 26.29
N SER A 41 -6.87 9.65 27.33
CA SER A 41 -6.90 10.76 28.28
C SER A 41 -5.63 11.61 28.23
N GLY A 42 -5.73 12.86 28.69
CA GLY A 42 -4.58 13.76 28.84
C GLY A 42 -4.58 14.92 27.84
N ALA A 43 -3.47 15.12 27.13
CA ALA A 43 -3.24 16.25 26.24
C ALA A 43 -4.24 16.29 25.07
N GLN A 44 -4.51 17.49 24.56
CA GLN A 44 -5.54 17.74 23.54
C GLN A 44 -5.35 16.90 22.26
N GLN A 45 -4.10 16.64 21.87
CA GLN A 45 -3.74 15.89 20.66
C GLN A 45 -4.02 14.39 20.79
N VAL A 46 -4.45 13.90 21.96
CA VAL A 46 -4.67 12.46 22.18
C VAL A 46 -5.81 11.91 21.33
N ALA A 47 -6.77 12.76 20.96
CA ALA A 47 -7.84 12.39 20.02
C ALA A 47 -7.27 11.98 18.66
N GLN A 48 -6.27 12.71 18.14
CA GLN A 48 -5.60 12.36 16.89
C GLN A 48 -4.91 10.99 16.97
N LEU A 49 -4.24 10.70 18.09
CA LEU A 49 -3.60 9.40 18.33
C LEU A 49 -4.65 8.27 18.28
N GLN A 50 -5.80 8.47 18.94
CA GLN A 50 -6.89 7.51 18.97
C GLN A 50 -7.50 7.28 17.57
N ASP A 51 -7.80 8.36 16.84
CA ASP A 51 -8.43 8.29 15.51
C ASP A 51 -7.56 7.49 14.53
N ILE A 52 -6.23 7.66 14.59
CA ILE A 52 -5.29 6.92 13.75
C ILE A 52 -5.30 5.43 14.11
N ILE A 53 -5.21 5.09 15.40
CA ILE A 53 -5.22 3.68 15.84
C ILE A 53 -6.54 3.00 15.50
N GLU A 54 -7.67 3.69 15.70
CA GLU A 54 -8.97 3.15 15.31
C GLU A 54 -9.05 2.95 13.79
N GLY A 55 -8.57 3.91 13.00
CA GLY A 55 -8.48 3.83 11.55
C GLY A 55 -7.66 2.61 11.09
N ASP A 56 -6.47 2.45 11.63
CA ASP A 56 -5.54 1.34 11.38
C ASP A 56 -6.20 -0.03 11.61
N LEU A 57 -6.73 -0.23 12.81
CA LEU A 57 -7.36 -1.49 13.19
C LEU A 57 -8.58 -1.78 12.31
N ARG A 58 -9.39 -0.75 12.01
CA ARG A 58 -10.58 -0.88 11.16
C ARG A 58 -10.23 -1.27 9.73
N PHE A 59 -9.29 -0.59 9.06
CA PHE A 59 -9.00 -0.88 7.65
C PHE A 59 -8.26 -2.21 7.46
N SER A 60 -7.60 -2.72 8.50
CA SER A 60 -6.96 -4.04 8.46
C SER A 60 -7.93 -5.19 8.16
N GLY A 61 -9.24 -4.98 8.39
CA GLY A 61 -10.27 -6.00 8.25
C GLY A 61 -10.27 -7.09 9.31
N GLN A 62 -9.30 -7.08 10.24
CA GLN A 62 -9.17 -8.08 11.30
C GLN A 62 -9.92 -7.70 12.57
N PHE A 63 -10.30 -6.44 12.74
CA PHE A 63 -10.90 -5.93 13.97
C PHE A 63 -12.31 -5.41 13.76
N LYS A 64 -13.15 -5.69 14.75
CA LYS A 64 -14.48 -5.09 14.89
C LYS A 64 -14.42 -4.14 16.08
N ILE A 65 -14.44 -2.83 15.79
CA ILE A 65 -14.47 -1.81 16.83
C ILE A 65 -15.84 -1.83 17.51
N ILE A 66 -15.86 -2.09 18.81
CA ILE A 66 -17.06 -2.13 19.64
C ILE A 66 -17.41 -0.71 20.08
N GLN A 67 -18.71 -0.38 20.01
CA GLN A 67 -19.24 0.91 20.45
C GLN A 67 -19.05 1.08 21.97
N THR A 68 -18.74 2.30 22.40
CA THR A 68 -18.49 2.60 23.81
C THR A 68 -19.69 2.26 24.70
N PRO A 69 -19.51 1.44 25.76
CA PRO A 69 -20.61 1.04 26.62
C PRO A 69 -20.97 2.12 27.64
N GLY A 70 -22.26 2.44 27.72
CA GLY A 70 -22.80 3.37 28.72
C GLY A 70 -22.28 4.81 28.56
N THR A 71 -22.28 5.57 29.66
CA THR A 71 -21.81 6.97 29.71
C THR A 71 -20.46 7.14 30.41
N SER A 72 -19.92 6.08 31.00
CA SER A 72 -18.62 6.07 31.67
C SER A 72 -17.50 6.15 30.64
N ASN A 73 -16.57 7.09 30.81
CA ASN A 73 -15.40 7.18 29.94
C ASN A 73 -14.17 7.66 30.73
N PRO A 74 -13.15 6.81 30.96
CA PRO A 74 -13.02 5.42 30.50
C PRO A 74 -14.07 4.49 31.14
N ALA A 75 -14.51 3.48 30.41
CA ALA A 75 -15.40 2.44 30.93
C ALA A 75 -14.56 1.28 31.54
N PRO A 76 -15.00 0.68 32.67
CA PRO A 76 -14.38 -0.52 33.20
C PRO A 76 -14.38 -1.67 32.19
N VAL A 77 -13.34 -2.50 32.20
CA VAL A 77 -13.20 -3.65 31.28
C VAL A 77 -14.42 -4.59 31.32
N ALA A 78 -15.07 -4.72 32.48
CA ALA A 78 -16.29 -5.52 32.62
C ALA A 78 -17.44 -5.03 31.71
N MET A 79 -17.63 -3.72 31.57
CA MET A 79 -18.66 -3.14 30.70
C MET A 79 -18.34 -3.38 29.22
N TRP A 80 -17.06 -3.32 28.84
CA TRP A 80 -16.63 -3.65 27.48
C TRP A 80 -16.84 -5.11 27.13
N ARG A 81 -16.56 -6.02 28.07
CA ARG A 81 -16.86 -7.45 27.92
C ARG A 81 -18.35 -7.68 27.71
N GLU A 82 -19.20 -7.02 28.50
CA GLU A 82 -20.67 -7.10 28.35
C GLU A 82 -21.16 -6.55 27.01
N ALA A 83 -20.48 -5.54 26.46
CA ALA A 83 -20.72 -5.02 25.10
C ALA A 83 -20.16 -5.92 23.98
N GLY A 84 -19.49 -7.02 24.33
CA GLY A 84 -18.98 -8.03 23.40
C GLY A 84 -17.56 -7.75 22.88
N ALA A 85 -16.76 -6.93 23.57
CA ALA A 85 -15.34 -6.80 23.28
C ALA A 85 -14.53 -7.92 23.93
N ASP A 86 -13.58 -8.50 23.20
CA ASP A 86 -12.64 -9.51 23.71
C ASP A 86 -11.37 -8.86 24.28
N SER A 87 -11.06 -7.65 23.82
CA SER A 87 -9.93 -6.84 24.29
C SER A 87 -10.31 -5.37 24.42
N VAL A 88 -9.59 -4.64 25.27
CA VAL A 88 -9.78 -3.20 25.47
C VAL A 88 -8.44 -2.49 25.38
N LEU A 89 -8.32 -1.53 24.47
CA LEU A 89 -7.18 -0.61 24.39
C LEU A 89 -7.50 0.67 25.16
N SER A 90 -6.55 1.13 25.97
CA SER A 90 -6.61 2.41 26.68
C SER A 90 -5.27 3.12 26.55
N ALA A 91 -5.28 4.45 26.50
CA ALA A 91 -4.04 5.22 26.53
C ALA A 91 -4.19 6.53 27.29
N ARG A 92 -3.06 7.04 27.79
CA ARG A 92 -2.91 8.36 28.38
C ARG A 92 -1.70 9.05 27.77
N MET A 93 -1.89 10.29 27.36
CA MET A 93 -0.83 11.12 26.81
C MET A 93 -0.65 12.38 27.65
N ASN A 94 0.54 12.59 28.21
CA ASN A 94 0.86 13.80 28.97
C ASN A 94 1.88 14.63 28.18
N GLN A 95 1.68 15.93 28.11
CA GLN A 95 2.68 16.82 27.51
C GLN A 95 3.87 16.99 28.46
N ILE A 96 5.09 16.79 27.95
CA ILE A 96 6.34 17.01 28.67
C ILE A 96 7.12 18.12 27.97
N GLY A 97 7.25 19.28 28.62
CA GLY A 97 7.87 20.45 28.00
C GLY A 97 7.05 21.00 26.83
N SER A 98 7.69 21.69 25.89
CA SER A 98 6.99 22.40 24.81
C SER A 98 6.63 21.53 23.60
N ASN A 99 7.40 20.46 23.32
CA ASN A 99 7.27 19.71 22.06
C ASN A 99 7.33 18.18 22.23
N TYR A 100 7.27 17.67 23.45
CA TYR A 100 7.27 16.22 23.70
C TYR A 100 5.99 15.77 24.40
N TYR A 101 5.64 14.51 24.16
CA TYR A 101 4.57 13.81 24.84
C TYR A 101 5.12 12.50 25.42
N ASP A 102 4.62 12.16 26.60
CA ASP A 102 4.72 10.82 27.19
C ASP A 102 3.40 10.10 26.99
N VAL A 103 3.44 9.05 26.17
CA VAL A 103 2.28 8.26 25.77
C VAL A 103 2.39 6.89 26.41
N ASN A 104 1.47 6.60 27.32
CA ASN A 104 1.34 5.30 27.97
C ASN A 104 0.10 4.63 27.41
N TYR A 105 0.21 3.38 26.95
CA TYR A 105 -0.95 2.62 26.50
C TYR A 105 -0.97 1.23 27.13
N GLU A 106 -2.18 0.70 27.28
CA GLU A 106 -2.45 -0.61 27.85
C GLU A 106 -3.47 -1.36 26.99
N LEU A 107 -3.18 -2.62 26.72
CA LEU A 107 -4.11 -3.55 26.10
C LEU A 107 -4.49 -4.61 27.11
N ALA A 108 -5.77 -4.70 27.44
CA ALA A 108 -6.32 -5.68 28.38
C ALA A 108 -7.15 -6.75 27.66
N ASP A 109 -7.09 -7.97 28.19
CA ASP A 109 -7.91 -9.12 27.80
C ASP A 109 -9.24 -9.05 28.54
N ALA A 110 -10.30 -8.63 27.86
CA ALA A 110 -11.62 -8.47 28.46
C ALA A 110 -12.24 -9.83 28.80
N ALA A 111 -12.01 -10.84 27.95
CA ALA A 111 -12.48 -12.20 28.17
C ALA A 111 -11.82 -12.83 29.43
N ALA A 112 -10.55 -12.51 29.70
CA ALA A 112 -9.81 -12.95 30.89
C ALA A 112 -9.84 -11.95 32.05
N HIS A 113 -10.99 -11.31 32.30
CA HIS A 113 -11.21 -10.43 33.46
C HIS A 113 -10.23 -9.25 33.58
N GLY A 114 -9.79 -8.70 32.45
CA GLY A 114 -8.91 -7.53 32.40
C GLY A 114 -7.42 -7.84 32.59
N ARG A 115 -7.00 -9.10 32.37
CA ARG A 115 -5.56 -9.43 32.36
C ARG A 115 -4.82 -8.55 31.36
N LEU A 116 -3.75 -7.91 31.81
CA LEU A 116 -2.92 -7.05 30.96
C LEU A 116 -2.15 -7.87 29.92
N LEU A 117 -2.33 -7.55 28.64
CA LEU A 117 -1.66 -8.18 27.50
C LEU A 117 -0.41 -7.39 27.07
N LEU A 118 -0.50 -6.07 27.10
CA LEU A 118 0.57 -5.11 26.83
C LEU A 118 0.42 -3.89 27.75
N SER A 119 1.54 -3.33 28.20
CA SER A 119 1.62 -1.98 28.76
C SER A 119 2.97 -1.40 28.41
N LYS A 120 2.99 -0.25 27.75
CA LYS A 120 4.22 0.41 27.29
C LYS A 120 4.10 1.93 27.37
N SER A 121 5.26 2.56 27.39
CA SER A 121 5.42 4.01 27.46
C SER A 121 6.41 4.49 26.40
N TYR A 122 6.09 5.60 25.74
CA TYR A 122 6.91 6.22 24.72
C TYR A 122 7.01 7.73 24.95
N GLN A 123 8.23 8.25 24.84
CA GLN A 123 8.46 9.69 24.72
C GLN A 123 8.67 10.04 23.26
N VAL A 124 7.83 10.93 22.75
CA VAL A 124 7.76 11.25 21.32
C VAL A 124 7.62 12.75 21.12
N ARG A 125 8.14 13.26 19.99
CA ARG A 125 7.91 14.64 19.60
C ARG A 125 6.50 14.82 19.06
N SER A 126 5.99 16.06 19.11
CA SER A 126 4.67 16.37 18.54
C SER A 126 4.54 15.99 17.06
N GLU A 127 5.63 16.09 16.29
CA GLU A 127 5.66 15.76 14.86
C GLU A 127 5.60 14.25 14.58
N ASP A 128 6.04 13.43 15.53
CA ASP A 128 6.15 11.97 15.38
C ASP A 128 4.94 11.22 15.99
N LEU A 129 3.95 11.94 16.54
CA LEU A 129 2.75 11.34 17.16
C LEU A 129 2.03 10.36 16.25
N ARG A 130 1.98 10.68 14.95
CA ARG A 130 1.35 9.83 13.95
C ARG A 130 2.12 8.54 13.69
N ALA A 131 3.44 8.63 13.60
CA ALA A 131 4.30 7.45 13.49
C ALA A 131 4.17 6.55 14.72
N LEU A 132 4.07 7.16 15.92
CA LEU A 132 3.79 6.42 17.15
C LEU A 132 2.41 5.74 17.13
N ALA A 133 1.37 6.42 16.64
CA ALA A 133 0.04 5.82 16.53
C ALA A 133 0.08 4.53 15.71
N HIS A 134 0.68 4.58 14.51
CA HIS A 134 0.88 3.41 13.65
C HIS A 134 1.72 2.31 14.33
N HIS A 135 2.78 2.69 15.06
CA HIS A 135 3.60 1.74 15.81
C HIS A 135 2.78 1.04 16.91
N ILE A 136 1.96 1.77 17.66
CA ILE A 136 1.05 1.20 18.66
C ILE A 136 0.05 0.25 18.00
N SER A 137 -0.53 0.64 16.85
CA SER A 137 -1.41 -0.22 16.06
C SER A 137 -0.71 -1.51 15.65
N ASP A 138 0.57 -1.45 15.24
CA ASP A 138 1.36 -2.63 14.84
C ASP A 138 1.56 -3.59 16.02
N GLU A 139 1.81 -3.06 17.21
CA GLU A 139 2.00 -3.85 18.43
C GLU A 139 0.69 -4.49 18.92
N VAL A 140 -0.42 -3.74 18.89
CA VAL A 140 -1.75 -4.26 19.23
C VAL A 140 -2.15 -5.35 18.23
N TYR A 141 -2.00 -5.09 16.94
CA TYR A 141 -2.29 -6.05 15.88
C TYR A 141 -1.47 -7.33 16.06
N GLN A 142 -0.16 -7.21 16.28
CA GLN A 142 0.70 -8.37 16.46
C GLN A 142 0.37 -9.16 17.72
N LYS A 143 0.03 -8.48 18.82
CA LYS A 143 -0.33 -9.16 20.06
C LYS A 143 -1.60 -9.99 19.91
N LEU A 144 -2.60 -9.48 19.19
CA LEU A 144 -3.91 -10.12 19.07
C LEU A 144 -4.01 -11.13 17.92
N THR A 145 -3.23 -10.94 16.85
CA THR A 145 -3.26 -11.81 15.66
C THR A 145 -2.08 -12.78 15.56
N GLY A 146 -0.96 -12.48 16.25
CA GLY A 146 0.31 -13.18 16.08
C GLY A 146 1.11 -12.76 14.83
N GLU A 147 0.59 -11.85 14.02
CA GLU A 147 1.21 -11.40 12.77
C GLU A 147 1.70 -9.97 12.87
N ARG A 148 2.81 -9.63 12.20
CA ARG A 148 3.32 -8.25 12.23
C ARG A 148 2.36 -7.31 11.48
N GLY A 149 1.92 -6.24 12.14
CA GLY A 149 1.10 -5.18 11.54
C GLY A 149 1.84 -4.42 10.44
N VAL A 150 1.11 -3.70 9.58
CA VAL A 150 1.66 -2.97 8.41
C VAL A 150 1.42 -1.46 8.49
N PHE A 151 1.02 -0.95 9.66
CA PHE A 151 0.60 0.44 9.80
C PHE A 151 1.78 1.40 9.71
N SER A 152 2.97 0.98 10.14
CA SER A 152 4.21 1.77 10.00
C SER A 152 4.87 1.65 8.62
N THR A 153 4.21 1.04 7.64
CA THR A 153 4.72 0.96 6.26
C THR A 153 4.33 2.20 5.45
N ARG A 154 4.86 2.29 4.23
CA ARG A 154 4.59 3.38 3.29
C ARG A 154 4.09 2.85 1.96
N ILE A 155 3.52 3.74 1.18
CA ILE A 155 3.12 3.48 -0.20
C ILE A 155 3.82 4.46 -1.13
N ALA A 156 4.20 3.98 -2.31
CA ALA A 156 4.62 4.82 -3.41
C ALA A 156 3.55 4.77 -4.50
N TYR A 157 3.31 5.87 -5.19
CA TYR A 157 2.36 5.90 -6.30
C TYR A 157 2.70 7.04 -7.25
N VAL A 158 2.12 6.99 -8.44
CA VAL A 158 2.23 8.08 -9.41
C VAL A 158 0.96 8.91 -9.35
N LEU A 159 1.09 10.20 -9.02
CA LEU A 159 0.01 11.18 -9.13
C LEU A 159 0.12 11.92 -10.46
N VAL A 160 -1.00 12.09 -11.16
CA VAL A 160 -1.09 12.78 -12.44
C VAL A 160 -2.04 13.94 -12.33
N GLN A 161 -1.51 15.16 -12.47
CA GLN A 161 -2.31 16.38 -12.50
C GLN A 161 -2.41 16.90 -13.92
N ARG A 162 -3.63 16.97 -14.44
CA ARG A 162 -3.91 17.42 -15.81
C ARG A 162 -4.42 18.86 -15.81
N ASN A 163 -3.83 19.69 -16.66
CA ASN A 163 -4.29 21.05 -16.94
C ASN A 163 -4.38 21.26 -18.46
N GLY A 164 -5.59 21.10 -19.00
CA GLY A 164 -5.82 21.08 -20.44
C GLY A 164 -5.07 19.93 -21.12
N LYS A 165 -4.20 20.26 -22.08
CA LYS A 165 -3.35 19.27 -22.79
C LYS A 165 -2.08 18.91 -22.03
N ASN A 166 -1.74 19.64 -20.96
CA ASN A 166 -0.53 19.43 -20.19
C ASN A 166 -0.81 18.50 -19.01
N ALA A 167 0.17 17.68 -18.66
CA ALA A 167 0.13 16.86 -17.46
C ALA A 167 1.43 17.05 -16.66
N ARG A 168 1.33 16.97 -15.33
CA ARG A 168 2.47 16.81 -14.43
C ARG A 168 2.35 15.48 -13.72
N TYR A 169 3.46 14.78 -13.62
CA TYR A 169 3.55 13.47 -13.00
C TYR A 169 4.44 13.57 -11.76
N PHE A 170 3.97 13.01 -10.66
CA PHE A 170 4.65 13.06 -9.36
C PHE A 170 4.91 11.64 -8.88
N LEU A 171 6.14 11.34 -8.47
CA LEU A 171 6.43 10.13 -7.72
C LEU A 171 6.24 10.47 -6.25
N GLU A 172 5.12 10.03 -5.68
CA GLU A 172 4.76 10.31 -4.31
C GLU A 172 5.13 9.13 -3.41
N VAL A 173 5.53 9.43 -2.18
CA VAL A 173 5.62 8.48 -1.07
C VAL A 173 4.77 9.00 0.09
N ALA A 174 3.89 8.18 0.61
CA ALA A 174 2.99 8.52 1.72
C ALA A 174 3.01 7.41 2.79
N ASP A 175 2.48 7.73 3.97
CA ASP A 175 2.10 6.71 4.96
C ASP A 175 1.08 5.74 4.34
N VAL A 176 0.97 4.53 4.90
CA VAL A 176 0.15 3.45 4.31
C VAL A 176 -1.31 3.82 4.06
N ASP A 177 -1.85 4.74 4.86
CA ASP A 177 -3.23 5.22 4.75
C ASP A 177 -3.37 6.50 3.90
N GLY A 178 -2.31 6.90 3.19
CA GLY A 178 -2.29 8.01 2.24
C GLY A 178 -1.94 9.39 2.83
N HIS A 179 -1.67 9.49 4.13
CA HIS A 179 -1.24 10.75 4.76
C HIS A 179 0.25 11.03 4.57
N ASN A 180 0.66 12.26 4.90
CA ASN A 180 2.04 12.73 4.78
C ASN A 180 2.72 12.47 3.42
N PRO A 181 2.05 12.71 2.28
CA PRO A 181 2.65 12.48 0.97
C PRO A 181 3.81 13.44 0.72
N GLN A 182 4.90 12.90 0.18
CA GLN A 182 6.11 13.60 -0.21
C GLN A 182 6.46 13.27 -1.66
N SER A 183 6.62 14.31 -2.48
CA SER A 183 7.05 14.16 -3.87
C SER A 183 8.56 13.93 -3.95
N LEU A 184 8.98 12.73 -4.33
CA LEU A 184 10.38 12.40 -4.61
C LEU A 184 10.84 12.92 -5.98
N LEU A 185 9.89 13.08 -6.91
CA LEU A 185 10.14 13.57 -8.26
C LEU A 185 8.89 14.29 -8.78
N VAL A 186 9.11 15.37 -9.54
CA VAL A 186 8.11 16.03 -10.37
C VAL A 186 8.61 16.07 -11.80
N SER A 187 7.79 15.61 -12.74
CA SER A 187 8.13 15.51 -14.16
C SER A 187 7.02 16.08 -15.04
N SER A 188 7.39 16.72 -16.15
CA SER A 188 6.45 17.08 -17.23
C SER A 188 6.15 15.89 -18.15
N GLU A 189 6.89 14.80 -18.01
CA GLU A 189 6.77 13.57 -18.78
C GLU A 189 6.33 12.41 -17.89
N PRO A 190 5.70 11.37 -18.47
CA PRO A 190 5.27 10.21 -17.71
C PRO A 190 6.39 9.59 -16.87
N ILE A 191 5.99 9.08 -15.71
CA ILE A 191 6.76 8.15 -14.89
C ILE A 191 5.87 6.95 -14.57
N MET A 192 6.48 5.77 -14.43
CA MET A 192 5.72 4.52 -14.31
C MET A 192 6.42 3.50 -13.43
N SER A 193 5.63 2.53 -12.96
CA SER A 193 6.08 1.28 -12.33
C SER A 193 7.10 1.50 -11.20
N PRO A 194 6.76 2.26 -10.15
CA PRO A 194 7.60 2.35 -8.97
C PRO A 194 7.74 0.98 -8.31
N SER A 195 8.93 0.67 -7.82
CA SER A 195 9.25 -0.57 -7.12
C SER A 195 10.19 -0.31 -5.96
N TRP A 196 9.76 -0.70 -4.76
CA TRP A 196 10.57 -0.55 -3.55
C TRP A 196 11.72 -1.53 -3.51
N SER A 197 12.88 -1.04 -3.09
CA SER A 197 13.98 -1.87 -2.61
C SER A 197 13.57 -2.64 -1.35
N PRO A 198 14.15 -3.83 -1.07
CA PRO A 198 13.76 -4.65 0.07
C PRO A 198 14.03 -4.01 1.44
N ASP A 199 14.94 -3.04 1.51
CA ASP A 199 15.24 -2.27 2.71
C ASP A 199 14.38 -0.99 2.84
N GLY A 200 13.53 -0.70 1.85
CA GLY A 200 12.67 0.47 1.81
C GLY A 200 13.38 1.81 1.58
N ARG A 201 14.69 1.82 1.27
CA ARG A 201 15.47 3.07 1.17
C ARG A 201 15.48 3.69 -0.22
N GLN A 202 15.19 2.89 -1.23
CA GLN A 202 15.17 3.30 -2.63
C GLN A 202 13.91 2.84 -3.36
N ILE A 203 13.53 3.61 -4.38
CA ILE A 203 12.50 3.24 -5.35
C ILE A 203 13.13 3.19 -6.74
N ALA A 204 12.93 2.08 -7.45
CA ALA A 204 13.21 2.00 -8.88
C ALA A 204 11.96 2.42 -9.66
N TYR A 205 12.11 3.13 -10.77
CA TYR A 205 10.99 3.60 -11.58
C TYR A 205 11.41 3.87 -13.02
N VAL A 206 10.43 3.96 -13.91
CA VAL A 206 10.62 4.35 -15.31
C VAL A 206 10.38 5.84 -15.46
N SER A 207 11.28 6.55 -16.14
CA SER A 207 11.13 7.96 -16.52
C SER A 207 11.12 8.13 -18.04
N PHE A 208 10.30 9.07 -18.52
CA PHE A 208 10.25 9.52 -19.91
C PHE A 208 10.76 10.95 -20.10
N GLU A 209 11.44 11.55 -19.11
CA GLU A 209 11.92 12.96 -19.15
C GLU A 209 12.74 13.30 -20.41
N LYS A 210 13.46 12.32 -20.98
CA LYS A 210 14.22 12.48 -22.23
C LYS A 210 13.46 12.02 -23.48
N LYS A 211 12.12 11.99 -23.44
CA LYS A 211 11.23 11.49 -24.51
C LYS A 211 11.53 10.04 -24.94
N ARG A 212 12.18 9.28 -24.06
CA ARG A 212 12.47 7.85 -24.18
C ARG A 212 12.41 7.20 -22.81
N ALA A 213 12.06 5.91 -22.76
CA ALA A 213 11.98 5.17 -21.51
C ALA A 213 13.39 4.93 -20.93
N GLN A 214 13.58 5.30 -19.66
CA GLN A 214 14.82 5.06 -18.91
C GLN A 214 14.47 4.54 -17.51
N ILE A 215 15.28 3.64 -16.96
CA ILE A 215 15.09 3.15 -15.59
C ILE A 215 16.03 3.90 -14.65
N PHE A 216 15.50 4.40 -13.55
CA PHE A 216 16.25 5.07 -12.49
C PHE A 216 15.99 4.39 -11.14
N THR A 217 16.93 4.53 -10.20
CA THR A 217 16.64 4.46 -8.76
C THR A 217 16.66 5.85 -8.15
N VAL A 218 15.84 6.08 -7.11
CA VAL A 218 15.84 7.29 -6.30
C VAL A 218 15.89 6.93 -4.82
N SER A 219 16.72 7.62 -4.06
CA SER A 219 16.74 7.53 -2.59
C SER A 219 15.50 8.19 -2.00
N VAL A 220 14.80 7.49 -1.10
CA VAL A 220 13.61 8.01 -0.42
C VAL A 220 13.99 9.12 0.58
N GLU A 221 15.16 9.00 1.21
CA GLU A 221 15.64 9.98 2.19
C GLU A 221 16.19 11.25 1.53
N THR A 222 16.97 11.11 0.47
CA THR A 222 17.76 12.23 -0.09
C THR A 222 17.28 12.72 -1.45
N GLY A 223 16.34 12.02 -2.10
CA GLY A 223 15.93 12.30 -3.47
C GLY A 223 17.03 12.07 -4.52
N LYS A 224 18.20 11.55 -4.13
CA LYS A 224 19.32 11.32 -5.04
C LYS A 224 18.95 10.24 -6.06
N ARG A 225 19.08 10.58 -7.35
CA ARG A 225 18.76 9.71 -8.49
C ARG A 225 20.00 9.05 -9.06
N ARG A 226 19.85 7.82 -9.55
CA ARG A 226 20.86 7.07 -10.31
C ARG A 226 20.23 6.44 -11.54
N LEU A 227 20.83 6.65 -12.70
CA LEU A 227 20.43 5.96 -13.93
C LEU A 227 20.85 4.49 -13.86
N VAL A 228 19.94 3.59 -14.24
CA VAL A 228 20.18 2.13 -14.29
C VAL A 228 20.32 1.68 -15.75
N THR A 229 19.35 1.99 -16.60
CA THR A 229 19.39 1.63 -18.04
C THR A 229 18.78 2.71 -18.93
N ASP A 230 19.29 2.83 -20.16
CA ASP A 230 18.81 3.80 -21.16
C ASP A 230 18.98 3.32 -22.62
N PHE A 231 18.74 2.04 -22.87
CA PHE A 231 18.85 1.45 -24.22
C PHE A 231 17.79 1.99 -25.18
N PRO A 232 18.00 1.92 -26.51
CA PRO A 232 16.92 2.12 -27.47
C PRO A 232 15.73 1.18 -27.23
N GLY A 233 14.52 1.69 -27.43
CA GLY A 233 13.28 0.94 -27.22
C GLY A 233 12.76 1.00 -25.78
N ILE A 234 12.11 -0.09 -25.35
CA ILE A 234 11.51 -0.21 -24.02
C ILE A 234 12.61 -0.46 -22.99
N ASN A 235 12.56 0.32 -21.92
CA ASN A 235 13.25 0.08 -20.65
C ASN A 235 12.17 0.20 -19.57
N GLY A 236 11.73 -0.90 -18.98
CA GLY A 236 10.56 -0.87 -18.12
C GLY A 236 10.50 -1.93 -17.03
N ALA A 237 9.42 -1.85 -16.25
CA ALA A 237 9.03 -2.79 -15.20
C ALA A 237 10.18 -3.26 -14.29
N PRO A 238 10.88 -2.33 -13.61
CA PRO A 238 11.94 -2.72 -12.68
C PRO A 238 11.36 -3.48 -11.47
N ALA A 239 12.07 -4.51 -11.03
CA ALA A 239 11.76 -5.24 -9.81
C ALA A 239 13.03 -5.61 -9.06
N TRP A 240 13.07 -5.27 -7.77
CA TRP A 240 14.21 -5.59 -6.92
C TRP A 240 14.28 -7.08 -6.60
N SER A 241 15.51 -7.61 -6.69
CA SER A 241 15.87 -8.87 -6.06
C SER A 241 15.67 -8.79 -4.54
N PRO A 242 15.30 -9.88 -3.85
CA PRO A 242 15.06 -9.85 -2.39
C PRO A 242 16.29 -9.48 -1.55
N ASP A 243 17.49 -9.68 -2.08
CA ASP A 243 18.75 -9.28 -1.43
C ASP A 243 19.18 -7.83 -1.75
N GLY A 244 18.44 -7.15 -2.63
CA GLY A 244 18.66 -5.75 -3.01
C GLY A 244 19.86 -5.51 -3.93
N ARG A 245 20.53 -6.56 -4.44
CA ARG A 245 21.77 -6.43 -5.23
C ARG A 245 21.51 -6.18 -6.71
N GLU A 246 20.44 -6.75 -7.23
CA GLU A 246 20.08 -6.69 -8.64
C GLU A 246 18.67 -6.13 -8.87
N LEU A 247 18.46 -5.54 -10.05
CA LEU A 247 17.13 -5.28 -10.61
C LEU A 247 16.84 -6.26 -11.74
N ALA A 248 15.70 -6.95 -11.71
CA ALA A 248 15.09 -7.47 -12.91
C ALA A 248 14.45 -6.31 -13.68
N VAL A 249 14.69 -6.23 -14.99
CA VAL A 249 14.20 -5.16 -15.86
C VAL A 249 13.74 -5.73 -17.20
N VAL A 250 12.87 -5.00 -17.89
CA VAL A 250 12.39 -5.37 -19.23
C VAL A 250 13.04 -4.47 -20.26
N LEU A 251 13.78 -5.07 -21.20
CA LEU A 251 14.46 -4.36 -22.29
C LEU A 251 14.00 -4.89 -23.64
N SER A 252 13.79 -4.00 -24.61
CA SER A 252 13.54 -4.36 -26.01
C SER A 252 14.74 -4.04 -26.92
N LYS A 253 15.95 -3.92 -26.33
CA LYS A 253 17.17 -3.51 -27.04
C LYS A 253 17.61 -4.47 -28.16
N ALA A 254 17.11 -5.70 -28.15
CA ALA A 254 17.40 -6.76 -29.11
C ALA A 254 16.16 -7.19 -29.93
N GLY A 255 15.13 -6.34 -30.02
CA GLY A 255 13.86 -6.64 -30.69
C GLY A 255 12.70 -6.72 -29.72
N THR A 256 12.09 -7.90 -29.55
CA THR A 256 10.95 -8.08 -28.63
C THR A 256 11.38 -7.91 -27.16
N PRO A 257 10.56 -7.27 -26.29
CA PRO A 257 10.81 -7.19 -24.86
C PRO A 257 11.18 -8.52 -24.22
N LYS A 258 12.26 -8.50 -23.42
CA LYS A 258 12.73 -9.61 -22.59
C LYS A 258 13.18 -9.12 -21.23
N ILE A 259 13.21 -10.06 -20.30
CA ILE A 259 13.65 -9.86 -18.92
C ILE A 259 15.17 -10.02 -18.85
N TYR A 260 15.82 -9.05 -18.22
CA TYR A 260 17.24 -9.02 -17.89
C TYR A 260 17.41 -8.79 -16.39
N THR A 261 18.53 -9.19 -15.82
CA THR A 261 19.02 -8.64 -14.54
C THR A 261 20.08 -7.59 -14.78
N VAL A 262 20.16 -6.63 -13.86
CA VAL A 262 21.20 -5.60 -13.78
C VAL A 262 21.77 -5.61 -12.37
N ASP A 263 23.05 -5.94 -12.23
CA ASP A 263 23.77 -5.79 -10.97
C ASP A 263 23.97 -4.30 -10.67
N LEU A 264 23.54 -3.87 -9.49
CA LEU A 264 23.52 -2.45 -9.15
C LEU A 264 24.89 -1.90 -8.76
N SER A 265 25.89 -2.74 -8.49
CA SER A 265 27.23 -2.30 -8.12
C SER A 265 28.13 -2.10 -9.34
N SER A 266 28.04 -3.02 -10.30
CA SER A 266 28.90 -3.13 -11.47
C SER A 266 28.23 -2.67 -12.76
N GLY A 267 26.89 -2.64 -12.80
CA GLY A 267 26.12 -2.44 -14.03
C GLY A 267 26.11 -3.66 -14.96
N ALA A 268 26.68 -4.80 -14.53
CA ALA A 268 26.67 -6.03 -15.31
C ALA A 268 25.24 -6.49 -15.58
N MET A 269 24.97 -6.96 -16.81
CA MET A 269 23.64 -7.39 -17.22
C MET A 269 23.63 -8.84 -17.68
N LYS A 270 22.55 -9.55 -17.38
CA LYS A 270 22.30 -10.91 -17.86
C LYS A 270 20.89 -11.02 -18.44
N GLN A 271 20.76 -11.58 -19.63
CA GLN A 271 19.43 -11.90 -20.19
C GLN A 271 18.89 -13.18 -19.55
N LEU A 272 17.62 -13.15 -19.11
CA LEU A 272 16.98 -14.27 -18.43
C LEU A 272 15.95 -15.00 -19.30
N THR A 273 15.36 -14.32 -20.27
CA THR A 273 14.30 -14.88 -21.13
C THR A 273 14.64 -14.71 -22.60
N PHE A 274 14.14 -15.62 -23.43
CA PHE A 274 14.47 -15.74 -24.85
C PHE A 274 13.23 -16.09 -25.68
N GLY A 275 13.33 -15.97 -27.00
CA GLY A 275 12.24 -16.26 -27.95
C GLY A 275 11.48 -15.03 -28.43
N GLU A 276 10.35 -15.26 -29.11
CA GLU A 276 9.63 -14.22 -29.87
C GLU A 276 8.49 -13.55 -29.10
N ALA A 277 8.00 -14.16 -28.01
CA ALA A 277 6.90 -13.62 -27.22
C ALA A 277 7.35 -12.42 -26.37
N ILE A 278 6.45 -11.48 -26.07
CA ILE A 278 6.70 -10.43 -25.08
C ILE A 278 6.77 -11.07 -23.68
N ASP A 279 7.85 -10.81 -22.96
CA ASP A 279 8.03 -11.17 -21.55
C ASP A 279 8.23 -9.89 -20.74
N THR A 280 7.36 -9.62 -19.76
CA THR A 280 7.32 -8.35 -19.03
C THR A 280 6.85 -8.51 -17.58
N GLU A 281 6.86 -7.42 -16.81
CA GLU A 281 6.36 -7.34 -15.43
C GLU A 281 6.97 -8.40 -14.49
N PRO A 282 8.32 -8.52 -14.43
CA PRO A 282 8.97 -9.49 -13.55
C PRO A 282 8.72 -9.17 -12.08
N ARG A 283 8.57 -10.19 -11.24
CA ARG A 283 8.56 -10.08 -9.78
C ARG A 283 9.26 -11.29 -9.17
N TYR A 284 10.24 -11.05 -8.29
CA TYR A 284 10.95 -12.12 -7.61
C TYR A 284 10.04 -12.87 -6.64
N SER A 285 10.28 -14.18 -6.49
CA SER A 285 9.78 -14.91 -5.33
C SER A 285 10.44 -14.38 -4.06
N PRO A 286 9.74 -14.35 -2.91
CA PRO A 286 10.29 -13.95 -1.62
C PRO A 286 11.59 -14.67 -1.23
N ASP A 287 11.77 -15.92 -1.67
CA ASP A 287 12.98 -16.72 -1.45
C ASP A 287 14.12 -16.48 -2.46
N GLY A 288 13.90 -15.63 -3.46
CA GLY A 288 14.87 -15.29 -4.51
C GLY A 288 15.18 -16.42 -5.50
N ARG A 289 14.42 -17.52 -5.51
CA ARG A 289 14.69 -18.69 -6.37
C ARG A 289 14.04 -18.62 -7.74
N SER A 290 13.06 -17.75 -7.93
CA SER A 290 12.30 -17.64 -9.17
C SER A 290 11.81 -16.23 -9.45
N LEU A 291 11.35 -16.02 -10.68
CA LEU A 291 10.64 -14.81 -11.12
C LEU A 291 9.25 -15.20 -11.64
N LEU A 292 8.21 -14.56 -11.15
CA LEU A 292 6.94 -14.45 -11.89
C LEU A 292 7.09 -13.40 -12.97
N PHE A 293 6.42 -13.59 -14.10
CA PHE A 293 6.35 -12.60 -15.17
C PHE A 293 5.13 -12.82 -16.06
N THR A 294 4.71 -11.77 -16.75
CA THR A 294 3.63 -11.80 -17.74
C THR A 294 4.19 -12.14 -19.11
N SER A 295 3.58 -13.09 -19.82
CA SER A 295 3.97 -13.46 -21.18
C SER A 295 2.79 -13.75 -22.10
N GLY A 296 2.90 -13.31 -23.35
CA GLY A 296 1.95 -13.61 -24.43
C GLY A 296 2.21 -14.92 -25.16
N ARG A 297 3.17 -15.75 -24.71
CA ARG A 297 3.59 -16.97 -25.43
C ARG A 297 2.49 -18.03 -25.61
N GLY A 298 1.39 -17.93 -24.85
CA GLY A 298 0.22 -18.80 -24.95
C GLY A 298 -0.97 -18.16 -25.65
N GLY A 299 -0.77 -17.07 -26.39
CA GLY A 299 -1.83 -16.25 -26.99
C GLY A 299 -2.11 -15.01 -26.15
N SER A 300 -3.06 -15.09 -25.21
CA SER A 300 -3.32 -13.97 -24.30
C SER A 300 -2.26 -13.85 -23.19
N PRO A 301 -2.06 -12.65 -22.60
CA PRO A 301 -1.17 -12.46 -21.47
C PRO A 301 -1.55 -13.35 -20.29
N GLN A 302 -0.57 -14.13 -19.83
CA GLN A 302 -0.70 -15.07 -18.72
C GLN A 302 0.55 -14.99 -17.86
N VAL A 303 0.45 -15.48 -16.63
CA VAL A 303 1.57 -15.49 -15.68
C VAL A 303 2.39 -16.77 -15.87
N TYR A 304 3.70 -16.60 -15.91
CA TYR A 304 4.69 -17.66 -15.98
C TYR A 304 5.68 -17.50 -14.84
N ARG A 305 6.31 -18.61 -14.46
CA ARG A 305 7.41 -18.67 -13.50
C ARG A 305 8.68 -19.08 -14.23
N LEU A 306 9.74 -18.32 -14.05
CA LEU A 306 11.12 -18.65 -14.43
C LEU A 306 11.88 -19.10 -13.18
N SER A 307 12.42 -20.32 -13.19
CA SER A 307 13.36 -20.80 -12.19
C SER A 307 14.75 -20.21 -12.46
N LEU A 308 15.37 -19.58 -11.46
CA LEU A 308 16.68 -18.95 -11.59
C LEU A 308 17.84 -19.95 -11.50
N ALA A 309 17.57 -21.18 -11.04
CA ALA A 309 18.57 -22.24 -10.92
C ALA A 309 18.92 -22.89 -12.27
N ASP A 310 17.90 -23.12 -13.12
CA ASP A 310 18.02 -23.91 -14.35
C ASP A 310 17.44 -23.19 -15.59
N GLY A 311 16.83 -22.02 -15.42
CA GLY A 311 16.20 -21.26 -16.51
C GLY A 311 14.86 -21.84 -16.98
N LYS A 312 14.30 -22.83 -16.27
CA LYS A 312 13.04 -23.46 -16.68
C LYS A 312 11.87 -22.51 -16.53
N ILE A 313 11.03 -22.43 -17.57
CA ILE A 313 9.81 -21.62 -17.57
C ILE A 313 8.57 -22.53 -17.49
N SER A 314 7.66 -22.23 -16.56
CA SER A 314 6.36 -22.91 -16.42
C SER A 314 5.20 -21.93 -16.38
N ARG A 315 4.10 -22.21 -17.08
CA ARG A 315 2.86 -21.43 -16.98
C ARG A 315 2.21 -21.64 -15.62
N MET A 316 1.73 -20.55 -15.00
CA MET A 316 1.14 -20.57 -13.66
C MET A 316 -0.37 -20.34 -13.65
N THR A 317 -0.91 -19.64 -14.64
CA THR A 317 -2.34 -19.30 -14.70
C THR A 317 -3.06 -19.98 -15.86
N PHE A 318 -4.18 -20.62 -15.55
CA PHE A 318 -5.02 -21.33 -16.54
C PHE A 318 -6.49 -20.89 -16.53
N THR A 319 -6.91 -20.14 -15.50
CA THR A 319 -8.24 -19.55 -15.36
C THR A 319 -8.22 -18.08 -15.76
N GLY A 320 -9.28 -17.60 -16.41
CA GLY A 320 -9.37 -16.24 -16.94
C GLY A 320 -8.67 -16.04 -18.29
N ASN A 321 -9.14 -15.05 -19.05
CA ASN A 321 -8.64 -14.80 -20.41
C ASN A 321 -7.46 -13.83 -20.46
N TYR A 322 -7.08 -13.22 -19.32
CA TYR A 322 -5.90 -12.35 -19.19
C TYR A 322 -5.45 -12.35 -17.72
N ASN A 323 -4.17 -12.62 -17.47
CA ASN A 323 -3.57 -12.57 -16.13
C ASN A 323 -2.20 -11.90 -16.21
N ALA A 324 -1.95 -10.91 -15.36
CA ALA A 324 -0.73 -10.09 -15.43
C ALA A 324 -0.32 -9.51 -14.06
N ARG A 325 0.82 -8.82 -14.00
CA ARG A 325 1.32 -8.08 -12.82
C ARG A 325 1.31 -8.90 -11.52
N ALA A 326 1.67 -10.17 -11.63
CA ALA A 326 1.54 -11.09 -10.51
C ALA A 326 2.67 -10.95 -9.48
N SER A 327 2.34 -11.16 -8.21
CA SER A 327 3.31 -11.26 -7.12
C SER A 327 2.89 -12.31 -6.12
N TYR A 328 3.86 -12.95 -5.48
CA TYR A 328 3.60 -13.90 -4.40
C TYR A 328 3.19 -13.19 -3.12
N THR A 329 2.34 -13.83 -2.33
CA THR A 329 2.30 -13.53 -0.89
C THR A 329 3.66 -13.87 -0.24
N PRO A 330 4.05 -13.22 0.86
CA PRO A 330 5.34 -13.46 1.51
C PRO A 330 5.62 -14.94 1.84
N ASN A 331 4.57 -15.70 2.19
CA ASN A 331 4.64 -17.14 2.47
C ASN A 331 4.58 -18.05 1.22
N GLN A 332 4.50 -17.46 0.02
CA GLN A 332 4.41 -18.14 -1.28
C GLN A 332 3.21 -19.10 -1.48
N ARG A 333 2.23 -19.10 -0.58
CA ARG A 333 1.04 -19.96 -0.69
C ARG A 333 0.00 -19.43 -1.67
N GLN A 334 0.05 -18.14 -1.97
CA GLN A 334 -0.86 -17.49 -2.89
C GLN A 334 -0.10 -16.56 -3.84
N MET A 335 -0.74 -16.25 -4.97
CA MET A 335 -0.29 -15.28 -5.94
C MET A 335 -1.40 -14.27 -6.18
N VAL A 336 -1.10 -12.99 -5.95
CA VAL A 336 -1.98 -11.85 -6.27
C VAL A 336 -1.69 -11.42 -7.69
N MET A 337 -2.71 -11.13 -8.49
CA MET A 337 -2.55 -10.75 -9.89
C MET A 337 -3.65 -9.82 -10.37
N LEU A 338 -3.37 -9.08 -11.43
CA LEU A 338 -4.41 -8.50 -12.27
C LEU A 338 -5.06 -9.64 -13.06
N HIS A 339 -6.37 -9.79 -12.93
CA HIS A 339 -7.14 -10.90 -13.48
C HIS A 339 -8.33 -10.38 -14.29
N ARG A 340 -8.48 -10.88 -15.52
CA ARG A 340 -9.64 -10.60 -16.35
C ARG A 340 -10.45 -11.85 -16.65
N GLU A 341 -11.74 -11.72 -16.36
CA GLU A 341 -12.78 -12.65 -16.72
C GLU A 341 -14.01 -11.82 -17.11
N ASP A 342 -14.77 -12.27 -18.11
CA ASP A 342 -15.97 -11.59 -18.61
C ASP A 342 -15.77 -10.10 -18.94
N GLY A 343 -14.58 -9.74 -19.43
CA GLY A 343 -14.25 -8.38 -19.88
C GLY A 343 -13.87 -7.39 -18.77
N HIS A 344 -13.92 -7.77 -17.49
CA HIS A 344 -13.65 -6.87 -16.35
C HIS A 344 -12.27 -7.12 -15.76
N PHE A 345 -11.47 -6.06 -15.59
CA PHE A 345 -10.15 -6.13 -14.95
C PHE A 345 -10.30 -5.97 -13.44
N ASN A 346 -9.99 -7.04 -12.71
CA ASN A 346 -10.13 -7.14 -11.27
C ASN A 346 -8.80 -7.57 -10.62
N ILE A 347 -8.72 -7.44 -9.30
CA ILE A 347 -7.67 -8.05 -8.50
C ILE A 347 -8.09 -9.49 -8.17
N GLY A 348 -7.26 -10.45 -8.58
CA GLY A 348 -7.46 -11.87 -8.32
C GLY A 348 -6.38 -12.45 -7.42
N VAL A 349 -6.73 -13.50 -6.68
CA VAL A 349 -5.79 -14.30 -5.89
C VAL A 349 -5.88 -15.75 -6.30
N GLN A 350 -4.75 -16.35 -6.67
CA GLN A 350 -4.63 -17.76 -6.97
C GLN A 350 -3.98 -18.49 -5.79
N ASN A 351 -4.56 -19.60 -5.36
CA ASN A 351 -3.91 -20.54 -4.44
C ASN A 351 -2.86 -21.37 -5.20
N MET A 352 -1.63 -21.45 -4.66
CA MET A 352 -0.52 -22.07 -5.38
C MET A 352 -0.54 -23.60 -5.41
N ASP A 353 -1.25 -24.23 -4.47
CA ASP A 353 -1.36 -25.70 -4.39
C ASP A 353 -2.48 -26.24 -5.28
N THR A 354 -3.63 -25.57 -5.27
CA THR A 354 -4.86 -26.00 -5.96
C THR A 354 -5.06 -25.35 -7.33
N GLY A 355 -4.44 -24.20 -7.58
CA GLY A 355 -4.69 -23.39 -8.77
C GLY A 355 -6.04 -22.65 -8.74
N GLN A 356 -6.82 -22.73 -7.66
CA GLN A 356 -8.09 -22.03 -7.53
C GLN A 356 -7.87 -20.51 -7.55
N VAL A 357 -8.67 -19.80 -8.34
CA VAL A 357 -8.66 -18.33 -8.44
C VAL A 357 -9.90 -17.75 -7.75
N THR A 358 -9.70 -16.77 -6.89
CA THR A 358 -10.75 -15.97 -6.24
C THR A 358 -10.64 -14.52 -6.70
N LYS A 359 -11.75 -13.95 -7.19
CA LYS A 359 -11.84 -12.52 -7.52
C LYS A 359 -12.09 -11.72 -6.24
N LEU A 360 -11.26 -10.72 -5.98
CA LEU A 360 -11.35 -9.87 -4.79
C LEU A 360 -12.01 -8.54 -5.04
N THR A 361 -12.13 -8.11 -6.29
CA THR A 361 -12.75 -6.83 -6.67
C THR A 361 -13.68 -7.03 -7.85
N PHE A 362 -14.52 -6.02 -8.09
CA PHE A 362 -15.58 -6.05 -9.12
C PHE A 362 -15.68 -4.70 -9.85
N SER A 363 -14.55 -4.01 -10.02
CA SER A 363 -14.50 -2.71 -10.69
C SER A 363 -14.46 -2.90 -12.21
N PRO A 364 -14.94 -1.94 -13.01
CA PRO A 364 -14.72 -1.97 -14.45
C PRO A 364 -13.23 -1.92 -14.83
N MET A 365 -12.37 -1.29 -13.99
CA MET A 365 -10.96 -1.11 -14.31
C MET A 365 -10.10 -0.99 -13.04
N ASP A 366 -9.72 -2.14 -12.48
CA ASP A 366 -8.66 -2.20 -11.46
C ASP A 366 -7.29 -2.43 -12.09
N GLU A 367 -6.26 -1.89 -11.47
CA GLU A 367 -4.90 -1.94 -11.99
C GLU A 367 -3.86 -2.07 -10.88
N SER A 368 -2.71 -2.65 -11.24
CA SER A 368 -1.46 -2.56 -10.47
C SER A 368 -1.53 -3.04 -9.01
N PRO A 369 -1.91 -4.31 -8.74
CA PRO A 369 -1.93 -4.82 -7.38
C PRO A 369 -0.53 -4.86 -6.75
N SER A 370 -0.46 -4.48 -5.48
CA SER A 370 0.74 -4.51 -4.65
C SER A 370 0.41 -5.08 -3.27
N ILE A 371 0.97 -6.25 -2.96
CA ILE A 371 0.72 -6.95 -1.70
C ILE A 371 1.52 -6.33 -0.55
N ALA A 372 0.86 -6.17 0.60
CA ALA A 372 1.49 -5.75 1.85
C ALA A 372 2.51 -6.77 2.36
N PRO A 373 3.53 -6.36 3.14
CA PRO A 373 4.59 -7.27 3.59
C PRO A 373 4.14 -8.34 4.60
N ASN A 374 2.95 -8.20 5.22
CA ASN A 374 2.31 -9.28 5.99
C ASN A 374 1.48 -10.25 5.13
N GLY A 375 1.26 -9.94 3.85
CA GLY A 375 0.44 -10.76 2.97
C GLY A 375 -1.06 -10.70 3.21
N ARG A 376 -1.58 -9.71 3.94
CA ARG A 376 -3.00 -9.61 4.31
C ARG A 376 -3.80 -8.58 3.54
N LEU A 377 -3.15 -7.54 3.04
CA LEU A 377 -3.78 -6.45 2.29
C LEU A 377 -3.13 -6.30 0.92
N ILE A 378 -3.92 -5.88 -0.07
CA ILE A 378 -3.48 -5.57 -1.42
C ILE A 378 -3.87 -4.12 -1.71
N LEU A 379 -2.88 -3.29 -2.00
CA LEU A 379 -3.06 -1.96 -2.54
C LEU A 379 -3.22 -2.03 -4.06
N TYR A 380 -4.13 -1.27 -4.62
CA TYR A 380 -4.34 -1.21 -6.07
C TYR A 380 -4.89 0.16 -6.46
N ALA A 381 -4.83 0.48 -7.76
CA ALA A 381 -5.47 1.65 -8.33
C ALA A 381 -6.81 1.24 -8.96
N THR A 382 -7.81 2.09 -8.82
CA THR A 382 -9.14 1.89 -9.40
C THR A 382 -9.76 3.22 -9.82
N ARG A 383 -10.94 3.19 -10.44
CA ARG A 383 -11.70 4.40 -10.80
C ARG A 383 -12.89 4.60 -9.88
N TYR A 384 -13.01 5.82 -9.37
CA TYR A 384 -14.16 6.28 -8.59
C TYR A 384 -14.56 7.68 -9.04
N GLN A 385 -15.84 7.85 -9.43
CA GLN A 385 -16.37 9.13 -9.95
C GLN A 385 -15.47 9.76 -11.04
N ASP A 386 -15.08 8.94 -12.03
CA ASP A 386 -14.19 9.28 -13.13
C ASP A 386 -12.75 9.71 -12.77
N LYS A 387 -12.36 9.57 -11.50
CA LYS A 387 -10.99 9.81 -11.03
C LYS A 387 -10.27 8.50 -10.72
N GLY A 388 -8.98 8.44 -11.04
CA GLY A 388 -8.09 7.40 -10.53
C GLY A 388 -7.89 7.60 -9.03
N VAL A 389 -8.17 6.58 -8.22
CA VAL A 389 -8.01 6.57 -6.76
C VAL A 389 -7.26 5.32 -6.31
N LEU A 390 -6.62 5.38 -5.15
CA LEU A 390 -6.03 4.20 -4.51
C LEU A 390 -7.06 3.52 -3.62
N ALA A 391 -7.04 2.20 -3.60
CA ALA A 391 -7.86 1.39 -2.73
C ALA A 391 -7.06 0.22 -2.17
N MET A 392 -7.51 -0.30 -1.04
CA MET A 392 -6.98 -1.51 -0.43
C MET A 392 -8.08 -2.55 -0.30
N VAL A 393 -7.73 -3.81 -0.50
CA VAL A 393 -8.60 -4.96 -0.27
C VAL A 393 -7.85 -6.04 0.51
N SER A 394 -8.51 -6.70 1.45
CA SER A 394 -7.93 -7.85 2.13
C SER A 394 -7.81 -9.05 1.18
N VAL A 395 -6.81 -9.91 1.41
CA VAL A 395 -6.56 -11.10 0.56
C VAL A 395 -7.73 -12.10 0.60
N ASP A 396 -8.60 -12.04 1.61
CA ASP A 396 -9.85 -12.80 1.69
C ASP A 396 -11.07 -12.06 1.10
N GLY A 397 -10.90 -10.83 0.63
CA GLY A 397 -11.91 -10.02 -0.07
C GLY A 397 -12.94 -9.34 0.83
N ARG A 398 -12.84 -9.48 2.16
CA ARG A 398 -13.86 -9.06 3.14
C ARG A 398 -13.75 -7.61 3.59
N ALA A 399 -12.56 -7.02 3.55
CA ALA A 399 -12.34 -5.63 3.90
C ALA A 399 -11.87 -4.85 2.68
N ARG A 400 -12.49 -3.69 2.45
CA ARG A 400 -12.15 -2.79 1.36
C ARG A 400 -12.21 -1.36 1.86
N THR A 401 -11.26 -0.55 1.43
CA THR A 401 -11.25 0.88 1.73
C THR A 401 -10.65 1.66 0.57
N ARG A 402 -11.15 2.88 0.35
CA ARG A 402 -10.53 3.85 -0.55
C ARG A 402 -9.65 4.78 0.25
N LEU A 403 -8.43 5.01 -0.22
CA LEU A 403 -7.54 5.98 0.41
C LEU A 403 -7.97 7.41 0.05
N PRO A 404 -7.61 8.41 0.88
CA PRO A 404 -7.87 9.80 0.58
C PRO A 404 -7.32 10.19 -0.80
N SER A 405 -8.17 10.77 -1.64
CA SER A 405 -7.76 11.24 -2.97
C SER A 405 -7.26 12.68 -2.90
N ARG A 406 -6.09 12.93 -3.49
CA ARG A 406 -5.64 14.30 -3.80
C ARG A 406 -6.24 14.77 -5.12
N ASP A 407 -6.03 16.05 -5.44
CA ASP A 407 -6.36 16.58 -6.75
C ASP A 407 -5.44 15.97 -7.83
N GLY A 408 -6.05 15.30 -8.81
CA GLY A 408 -5.39 14.50 -9.84
C GLY A 408 -5.83 13.04 -9.85
N ASP A 409 -5.30 12.28 -10.79
CA ASP A 409 -5.48 10.83 -10.89
C ASP A 409 -4.28 10.10 -10.31
N VAL A 410 -4.49 9.08 -9.49
CA VAL A 410 -3.41 8.22 -8.99
C VAL A 410 -3.35 6.90 -9.74
N GLN A 411 -2.14 6.39 -9.96
CA GLN A 411 -1.87 5.17 -10.72
C GLN A 411 -0.62 4.46 -10.20
N GLU A 412 -0.43 3.20 -10.62
CA GLU A 412 0.80 2.41 -10.41
C GLU A 412 1.30 2.36 -8.95
N PRO A 413 0.46 2.01 -7.95
CA PRO A 413 0.90 1.94 -6.56
C PRO A 413 1.89 0.79 -6.28
N ALA A 414 2.75 1.02 -5.29
CA ALA A 414 3.66 0.04 -4.73
C ALA A 414 3.70 0.13 -3.20
N TRP A 415 3.39 -0.96 -2.51
CA TRP A 415 3.51 -1.06 -1.06
C TRP A 415 4.98 -1.27 -0.68
N SER A 416 5.46 -0.55 0.33
CA SER A 416 6.82 -0.72 0.85
C SER A 416 7.00 -2.08 1.54
N PRO A 417 8.25 -2.57 1.68
CA PRO A 417 8.55 -3.56 2.70
C PRO A 417 8.28 -2.99 4.11
N TYR A 418 8.50 -3.81 5.13
CA TYR A 418 8.64 -3.27 6.48
C TYR A 418 9.79 -2.28 6.55
N LEU A 419 9.53 -1.14 7.17
CA LEU A 419 10.53 -0.12 7.45
C LEU A 419 11.15 -0.41 8.82
N GLY A 420 12.46 -0.21 8.92
CA GLY A 420 13.27 -0.51 10.11
C GLY A 420 13.59 0.71 10.94
#